data_AF-A0A355YQL4-F1
#
_entry.id   AF-A0A355YQL4-F1
#
_cell.length_a   1.000
_cell.length_b   1.000
_cell.length_c   1.000
_cell.angle_alpha   90.00
_cell.angle_beta   90.00
_cell.angle_gamma   90.00
#
_symmetry.space_group_name_H-M   'P 1'
#
loop_
_entity.id
_entity.type
_entity.pdbx_description
1 polymer ?
#
loop_
_entity_poly.entity_id
_entity_poly.type
_entity_poly.pdbx_seq_one_letter_code
_entity_poly.pdbx_strand_id
1 'polypeptide(L)'
;MKVLIACEESQRVCIAFRERGHEAYSCDIIECSGGHPEWHIMQDVLPAINGDCEFETMDGVSHKIEGQWDLLIAHPPCTYLSNAGACRLYPHKGELNLERYQKGLEAKEFFLKFLNANCPRIAVENPVSSKVFNMPKHSQEIQPYKFDTTGEHPYTKKTRLWLIGLPNLVPTTPQEVPVGPYVPSGTGRKNTEKYGVAKRGEDAKERSKTFSGIARAMAEQWGGLEKKKRR
;
A
#
# COMPACT_ATOMS: atom_id res chain seq x y z
N MET A 1 -16.96 1.76 10.22
CA MET A 1 -16.18 2.96 9.87
C MET A 1 -16.26 3.16 8.36
N LYS A 2 -16.13 4.40 7.90
CA LYS A 2 -15.96 4.74 6.48
C LYS A 2 -14.48 4.71 6.11
N VAL A 3 -14.07 3.78 5.27
CA VAL A 3 -12.66 3.53 4.94
C VAL A 3 -12.42 3.68 3.44
N LEU A 4 -11.43 4.48 3.06
CA LEU A 4 -10.95 4.56 1.69
C LEU A 4 -9.62 3.84 1.58
N ILE A 5 -9.51 2.90 0.63
CA ILE A 5 -8.27 2.27 0.24
C ILE A 5 -7.87 2.81 -1.13
N ALA A 6 -6.95 3.77 -1.13
CA ALA A 6 -6.49 4.50 -2.29
C ALA A 6 -5.37 3.78 -3.04
N CYS A 7 -5.42 3.85 -4.37
CA CYS A 7 -4.52 3.16 -5.29
C CYS A 7 -4.53 1.63 -5.08
N GLU A 8 -5.72 1.05 -4.90
CA GLU A 8 -5.90 -0.39 -4.74
C GLU A 8 -6.90 -0.96 -5.76
N GLU A 9 -6.38 -1.61 -6.79
CA GLU A 9 -7.20 -2.45 -7.69
C GLU A 9 -7.45 -3.85 -7.12
N SER A 10 -6.52 -4.39 -6.31
CA SER A 10 -6.57 -5.79 -5.87
C SER A 10 -7.66 -6.10 -4.83
N GLN A 11 -8.20 -5.06 -4.21
CA GLN A 11 -9.19 -5.06 -3.12
C GLN A 11 -8.81 -5.88 -1.87
N ARG A 12 -7.56 -6.32 -1.70
CA ARG A 12 -7.21 -7.19 -0.56
C ARG A 12 -7.45 -6.52 0.79
N VAL A 13 -7.08 -5.24 0.93
CA VAL A 13 -7.34 -4.47 2.15
C VAL A 13 -8.83 -4.11 2.22
N CYS A 14 -9.44 -3.68 1.12
CA CYS A 14 -10.88 -3.38 1.07
C CYS A 14 -11.74 -4.57 1.54
N ILE A 15 -11.52 -5.77 0.99
CA ILE A 15 -12.18 -7.03 1.37
C ILE A 15 -11.98 -7.30 2.85
N ALA A 16 -10.75 -7.21 3.36
CA ALA A 16 -10.48 -7.44 4.78
C ALA A 16 -11.26 -6.49 5.70
N PHE A 17 -11.43 -5.22 5.32
CA PHE A 17 -12.27 -4.28 6.08
C PHE A 17 -13.77 -4.58 5.93
N ARG A 18 -14.25 -4.97 4.74
CA ARG A 18 -15.64 -5.38 4.49
C ARG A 18 -16.02 -6.62 5.30
N GLU A 19 -15.14 -7.61 5.39
CA GLU A 19 -15.32 -8.79 6.25
C GLU A 19 -15.44 -8.46 7.74
N ARG A 20 -14.95 -7.29 8.17
CA ARG A 20 -15.12 -6.78 9.55
C ARG A 20 -16.35 -5.87 9.71
N GLY A 21 -17.22 -5.81 8.69
CA GLY A 21 -18.45 -5.02 8.71
C GLY A 21 -18.22 -3.52 8.56
N HIS A 22 -17.10 -3.10 7.97
CA HIS A 22 -16.84 -1.69 7.69
C HIS A 22 -17.36 -1.27 6.31
N GLU A 23 -17.74 -0.01 6.19
CA GLU A 23 -18.08 0.63 4.93
C GLU A 23 -16.76 1.02 4.25
N ALA A 24 -16.21 0.12 3.43
CA ALA A 24 -14.90 0.30 2.82
C ALA A 24 -14.96 0.31 1.29
N TYR A 25 -14.22 1.21 0.67
CA TYR A 25 -14.14 1.31 -0.78
C TYR A 25 -12.69 1.27 -1.23
N SER A 26 -12.40 0.51 -2.29
CA SER A 26 -11.13 0.60 -2.99
C SER A 26 -11.26 1.60 -4.14
N CYS A 27 -10.18 2.34 -4.43
CA CYS A 27 -10.18 3.30 -5.53
C CYS A 27 -8.86 3.19 -6.30
N ASP A 28 -8.97 2.97 -7.62
CA ASP A 28 -7.84 2.92 -8.55
C ASP A 28 -8.34 3.33 -9.95
N ILE A 29 -7.42 3.68 -10.84
CA ILE A 29 -7.75 3.91 -12.26
C ILE A 29 -7.84 2.58 -13.04
N ILE A 30 -7.42 1.48 -12.44
CA ILE A 30 -7.42 0.13 -13.00
C ILE A 30 -8.62 -0.63 -12.43
N GLU A 31 -9.33 -1.35 -13.30
CA GLU A 31 -10.41 -2.27 -12.93
C GLU A 31 -9.98 -3.27 -11.84
N CYS A 32 -10.88 -3.51 -10.88
CA CYS A 32 -10.57 -4.33 -9.72
C CYS A 32 -10.38 -5.81 -10.07
N SER A 33 -9.32 -6.43 -9.55
CA SER A 33 -9.15 -7.89 -9.63
C SER A 33 -9.75 -8.65 -8.45
N GLY A 34 -10.34 -7.94 -7.47
CA GLY A 34 -10.87 -8.53 -6.24
C GLY A 34 -12.28 -9.11 -6.37
N GLY A 35 -12.96 -8.87 -7.49
CA GLY A 35 -14.28 -9.45 -7.78
C GLY A 35 -15.46 -8.70 -7.13
N HIS A 36 -15.23 -7.51 -6.58
CA HIS A 36 -16.25 -6.70 -5.90
C HIS A 36 -16.40 -5.32 -6.56
N PRO A 37 -17.00 -5.24 -7.77
CA PRO A 37 -17.25 -3.97 -8.45
C PRO A 37 -18.09 -3.00 -7.61
N GLU A 38 -18.97 -3.51 -6.74
CA GLU A 38 -19.81 -2.75 -5.82
C GLU A 38 -19.03 -2.04 -4.70
N TRP A 39 -17.73 -2.32 -4.56
CA TRP A 39 -16.84 -1.64 -3.61
C TRP A 39 -15.71 -0.87 -4.31
N HIS A 40 -15.66 -0.88 -5.64
CA HIS A 40 -14.56 -0.29 -6.40
C HIS A 40 -14.95 1.01 -7.09
N ILE A 41 -14.15 2.05 -6.86
CA ILE A 41 -14.28 3.37 -7.44
C ILE A 41 -13.22 3.51 -8.53
N MET A 42 -13.60 3.31 -9.80
CA MET A 42 -12.65 3.28 -10.93
C MET A 42 -12.37 4.69 -11.48
N GLN A 43 -11.54 5.48 -10.80
CA GLN A 43 -11.20 6.86 -11.18
C GLN A 43 -9.88 7.33 -10.54
N ASP A 44 -9.46 8.57 -10.85
CA ASP A 44 -8.43 9.25 -10.05
C ASP A 44 -8.91 9.35 -8.59
N VAL A 45 -8.05 8.98 -7.65
CA VAL A 45 -8.39 8.92 -6.23
C VAL A 45 -8.30 10.27 -5.52
N LEU A 46 -7.54 11.24 -6.06
CA LEU A 46 -7.30 12.52 -5.42
C LEU A 46 -8.56 13.34 -5.12
N PRO A 47 -9.62 13.34 -5.97
CA PRO A 47 -10.89 13.97 -5.61
C PRO A 47 -11.55 13.36 -4.37
N ALA A 48 -11.29 12.08 -4.07
CA ALA A 48 -11.96 11.38 -2.97
C ALA A 48 -11.22 11.47 -1.63
N ILE A 49 -9.88 11.65 -1.59
CA ILE A 49 -9.08 11.44 -0.36
C ILE A 49 -9.42 12.35 0.82
N ASN A 50 -10.07 13.50 0.59
CA ASN A 50 -10.36 14.49 1.63
C ASN A 50 -11.76 14.38 2.24
N GLY A 51 -12.57 13.41 1.78
CA GLY A 51 -13.99 13.32 2.15
C GLY A 51 -14.83 14.34 1.39
N ASP A 52 -16.06 14.60 1.88
CA ASP A 52 -17.05 15.48 1.25
C ASP A 52 -17.17 15.25 -0.26
N CYS A 53 -17.30 13.98 -0.63
CA CYS A 53 -17.25 13.52 -2.00
C CYS A 53 -18.47 12.66 -2.37
N GLU A 54 -18.80 12.70 -3.65
CA GLU A 54 -19.77 11.82 -4.29
C GLU A 54 -19.03 11.03 -5.36
N PHE A 55 -19.34 9.74 -5.48
CA PHE A 55 -18.71 8.85 -6.44
C PHE A 55 -19.66 7.73 -6.82
N GLU A 56 -19.38 7.08 -7.95
CA GLU A 56 -20.08 5.88 -8.41
C GLU A 56 -19.12 4.69 -8.31
N THR A 57 -19.62 3.56 -7.82
CA THR A 57 -18.91 2.28 -7.87
C THR A 57 -19.11 1.61 -9.23
N MET A 58 -18.27 0.64 -9.57
CA MET A 58 -18.30 -0.02 -10.88
C MET A 58 -19.62 -0.74 -11.19
N ASP A 59 -20.45 -1.04 -10.19
CA ASP A 59 -21.79 -1.59 -10.36
C ASP A 59 -22.87 -0.52 -10.67
N GLY A 60 -22.47 0.75 -10.81
CA GLY A 60 -23.36 1.87 -11.15
C GLY A 60 -24.07 2.50 -9.96
N VAL A 61 -23.73 2.12 -8.71
CA VAL A 61 -24.35 2.67 -7.51
C VAL A 61 -23.66 3.95 -7.09
N SER A 62 -24.43 5.03 -6.93
CA SER A 62 -23.93 6.29 -6.40
C SER A 62 -23.82 6.28 -4.87
N HIS A 63 -22.71 6.79 -4.37
CA HIS A 63 -22.39 6.90 -2.96
C HIS A 63 -21.98 8.33 -2.61
N LYS A 64 -22.18 8.69 -1.33
CA LYS A 64 -21.80 9.98 -0.78
C LYS A 64 -21.12 9.83 0.56
N ILE A 65 -20.00 10.51 0.72
CA ILE A 65 -19.28 10.64 1.99
C ILE A 65 -19.44 12.07 2.46
N GLU A 66 -20.29 12.26 3.47
CA GLU A 66 -20.40 13.53 4.19
C GLU A 66 -19.33 13.60 5.29
N GLY A 67 -18.55 14.68 5.30
CA GLY A 67 -17.41 14.87 6.18
C GLY A 67 -16.19 14.04 5.75
N GLN A 68 -15.36 13.68 6.72
CA GLN A 68 -14.08 13.00 6.49
C GLN A 68 -14.24 11.48 6.46
N TRP A 69 -13.34 10.80 5.75
CA TRP A 69 -13.11 9.37 5.94
C TRP A 69 -12.69 9.09 7.39
N ASP A 70 -13.17 7.99 7.97
CA ASP A 70 -12.72 7.55 9.30
C ASP A 70 -11.27 7.03 9.25
N LEU A 71 -10.84 6.50 8.10
CA LEU A 71 -9.51 5.94 7.84
C LEU A 71 -9.20 6.00 6.34
N LEU A 72 -8.01 6.49 5.98
CA LEU A 72 -7.42 6.42 4.65
C LEU A 72 -6.21 5.47 4.67
N ILE A 73 -6.24 4.43 3.84
CA ILE A 73 -5.08 3.59 3.54
C ILE A 73 -4.68 3.84 2.10
N ALA A 74 -3.41 4.11 1.81
CA ALA A 74 -2.98 4.44 0.46
C ALA A 74 -1.76 3.63 0.01
N HIS A 75 -1.79 3.15 -1.23
CA HIS A 75 -0.73 2.38 -1.88
C HIS A 75 -0.18 3.11 -3.13
N PRO A 76 0.28 4.37 -3.02
CA PRO A 76 0.65 5.16 -4.18
C PRO A 76 1.77 4.50 -5.01
N PRO A 77 1.74 4.62 -6.35
CA PRO A 77 2.74 4.03 -7.23
C PRO A 77 4.17 4.40 -6.83
N CYS A 78 5.04 3.39 -6.76
CA CYS A 78 6.40 3.53 -6.21
C CYS A 78 7.52 3.28 -7.22
N THR A 79 7.20 3.08 -8.51
CA THR A 79 8.13 2.67 -9.57
C THR A 79 9.38 3.55 -9.68
N TYR A 80 9.20 4.86 -9.50
CA TYR A 80 10.30 5.83 -9.55
C TYR A 80 10.92 6.14 -8.18
N LEU A 81 10.20 5.88 -7.09
CA LEU A 81 10.67 6.09 -5.72
C LEU A 81 11.54 4.94 -5.19
N SER A 82 11.19 3.70 -5.52
CA SER A 82 11.73 2.50 -4.89
C SER A 82 13.24 2.33 -5.05
N ASN A 83 13.92 1.93 -3.98
CA ASN A 83 15.35 1.60 -3.96
C ASN A 83 15.66 0.35 -4.81
N ALA A 84 14.69 -0.52 -5.06
CA ALA A 84 14.85 -1.62 -6.02
C ALA A 84 15.08 -1.13 -7.46
N GLY A 85 14.68 0.12 -7.76
CA GLY A 85 14.93 0.82 -9.01
C GLY A 85 16.23 1.63 -9.03
N ALA A 86 17.07 1.57 -7.98
CA ALA A 86 18.25 2.44 -7.86
C ALA A 86 19.25 2.29 -9.01
N CYS A 87 19.44 1.08 -9.55
CA CYS A 87 20.31 0.86 -10.71
C CYS A 87 19.81 1.54 -11.99
N ARG A 88 18.50 1.84 -12.10
CA ARG A 88 17.93 2.60 -13.21
C ARG A 88 18.01 4.11 -12.94
N LEU A 89 17.94 4.49 -11.67
CA LEU A 89 18.11 5.88 -11.23
C LEU A 89 19.58 6.34 -11.36
N TYR A 90 20.53 5.43 -11.15
CA TYR A 90 21.95 5.62 -11.36
C TYR A 90 22.48 4.60 -12.39
N PRO A 91 22.26 4.83 -13.70
CA PRO A 91 22.70 3.90 -14.73
C PRO A 91 24.22 3.74 -14.77
N HIS A 92 24.96 4.78 -14.40
CA HIS A 92 26.40 4.75 -14.18
C HIS A 92 26.73 5.16 -12.74
N LYS A 93 27.88 4.72 -12.23
CA LYS A 93 28.25 4.92 -10.82
C LYS A 93 28.33 6.42 -10.49
N GLY A 94 27.42 6.88 -9.64
CA GLY A 94 27.35 8.27 -9.20
C GLY A 94 26.63 9.21 -10.18
N GLU A 95 26.26 8.74 -11.37
CA GLU A 95 25.56 9.56 -12.36
C GLU A 95 24.05 9.38 -12.23
N LEU A 96 23.38 10.44 -11.81
CA LEU A 96 21.92 10.46 -11.64
C LEU A 96 21.23 10.65 -13.00
N ASN A 97 20.27 9.78 -13.32
CA ASN A 97 19.37 10.00 -14.45
C ASN A 97 18.33 11.07 -14.05
N LEU A 98 18.45 12.27 -14.62
CA LEU A 98 17.62 13.43 -14.28
C LEU A 98 16.13 13.23 -14.62
N GLU A 99 15.82 12.58 -15.74
CA GLU A 99 14.44 12.30 -16.14
C GLU A 99 13.74 11.36 -15.14
N ARG A 100 14.41 10.27 -14.75
CA ARG A 100 13.91 9.37 -13.70
C ARG A 100 13.82 10.05 -12.35
N TYR A 101 14.75 10.95 -12.06
CA TYR A 101 14.74 11.72 -10.83
C TYR A 101 13.51 12.65 -10.76
N GLN A 102 13.20 13.37 -11.85
CA GLN A 102 12.00 14.20 -11.95
C GLN A 102 10.71 13.39 -11.74
N LYS A 103 10.57 12.25 -12.42
CA LYS A 103 9.44 11.32 -12.21
C LYS A 103 9.35 10.80 -10.76
N GLY A 104 10.49 10.67 -10.09
CA GLY A 104 10.52 10.33 -8.66
C GLY A 104 10.09 11.47 -7.75
N LEU A 105 10.37 12.73 -8.12
CA LEU A 105 9.86 13.90 -7.39
C LEU A 105 8.34 14.02 -7.54
N GLU A 106 7.80 13.84 -8.76
CA GLU A 106 6.34 13.79 -9.00
C GLU A 106 5.67 12.68 -8.18
N ALA A 107 6.26 11.48 -8.15
CA ALA A 107 5.76 10.37 -7.34
C ALA A 107 5.82 10.68 -5.83
N LYS A 108 6.83 11.42 -5.37
CA LYS A 108 6.91 11.91 -3.98
C LYS A 108 5.80 12.91 -3.70
N GLU A 109 5.54 13.85 -4.59
CA GLU A 109 4.45 14.82 -4.44
C GLU A 109 3.10 14.12 -4.37
N PHE A 110 2.86 13.14 -5.23
CA PHE A 110 1.66 12.30 -5.20
C PHE A 110 1.54 11.55 -3.87
N PHE A 111 2.62 10.91 -3.40
CA PHE A 111 2.67 10.27 -2.08
C PHE A 111 2.30 11.25 -0.94
N LEU A 112 2.82 12.48 -0.98
CA LEU A 112 2.57 13.49 0.04
C LEU A 112 1.12 13.99 0.05
N LYS A 113 0.38 13.91 -1.07
CA LYS A 113 -1.06 14.21 -1.09
C LYS A 113 -1.84 13.29 -0.14
N PHE A 114 -1.52 12.00 -0.11
CA PHE A 114 -2.16 11.05 0.81
C PHE A 114 -1.76 11.28 2.26
N LEU A 115 -0.46 11.52 2.50
CA LEU A 115 0.04 11.74 3.85
C LEU A 115 -0.53 13.02 4.50
N ASN A 116 -0.86 14.03 3.68
CA ASN A 116 -1.45 15.28 4.14
C ASN A 116 -2.97 15.37 3.92
N ALA A 117 -3.64 14.26 3.59
CA ALA A 117 -5.07 14.24 3.35
C ALA A 117 -5.86 14.68 4.60
N ASN A 118 -7.05 15.23 4.40
CA ASN A 118 -7.94 15.65 5.47
C ASN A 118 -8.65 14.45 6.12
N CYS A 119 -7.89 13.60 6.81
CA CYS A 119 -8.38 12.39 7.46
C CYS A 119 -7.74 12.20 8.85
N PRO A 120 -8.49 11.87 9.90
CA PRO A 120 -7.95 11.70 11.25
C PRO A 120 -7.00 10.51 11.39
N ARG A 121 -7.09 9.52 10.49
CA ARG A 121 -6.27 8.29 10.53
C ARG A 121 -5.78 7.98 9.12
N ILE A 122 -4.47 7.95 8.93
CA ILE A 122 -3.84 7.71 7.62
C ILE A 122 -2.77 6.65 7.76
N ALA A 123 -2.79 5.67 6.86
CA ALA A 123 -1.68 4.76 6.61
C ALA A 123 -1.26 4.85 5.15
N VAL A 124 -0.06 5.36 4.86
CA VAL A 124 0.53 5.28 3.52
C VAL A 124 1.55 4.14 3.51
N GLU A 125 1.42 3.23 2.55
CA GLU A 125 2.30 2.08 2.36
C GLU A 125 3.20 2.28 1.14
N ASN A 126 4.49 1.96 1.30
CA ASN A 126 5.43 1.97 0.18
C ASN A 126 6.63 1.07 0.47
N PRO A 127 7.31 0.51 -0.56
CA PRO A 127 8.63 -0.07 -0.38
C PRO A 127 9.66 0.96 0.13
N VAL A 128 10.85 0.45 0.50
CA VAL A 128 12.00 1.30 0.79
C VAL A 128 12.33 2.17 -0.43
N SER A 129 12.24 3.49 -0.26
CA SER A 129 12.57 4.49 -1.28
C SER A 129 14.08 4.77 -1.36
N SER A 130 14.54 5.23 -2.53
CA SER A 130 15.90 5.72 -2.72
C SER A 130 16.14 6.97 -1.86
N LYS A 131 17.31 7.07 -1.23
CA LYS A 131 17.64 8.16 -0.29
C LYS A 131 17.58 9.56 -0.93
N VAL A 132 17.88 9.66 -2.23
CA VAL A 132 17.91 10.95 -2.97
C VAL A 132 16.57 11.69 -2.94
N PHE A 133 15.45 10.98 -2.80
CA PHE A 133 14.13 11.60 -2.73
C PHE A 133 13.81 12.24 -1.38
N ASN A 134 14.62 11.99 -0.35
CA ASN A 134 14.44 12.57 1.00
C ASN A 134 12.97 12.44 1.49
N MET A 135 12.46 11.21 1.51
CA MET A 135 11.10 10.93 1.97
C MET A 135 10.93 11.25 3.46
N PRO A 136 9.72 11.59 3.93
CA PRO A 136 9.44 11.76 5.35
C PRO A 136 9.87 10.51 6.15
N LYS A 137 10.19 10.71 7.43
CA LYS A 137 10.51 9.59 8.33
C LYS A 137 9.29 8.67 8.43
N HIS A 138 9.49 7.38 8.18
CA HIS A 138 8.45 6.36 8.31
C HIS A 138 8.19 6.02 9.78
N SER A 139 7.00 5.53 10.08
CA SER A 139 6.59 5.14 11.43
C SER A 139 7.09 3.73 11.78
N GLN A 140 7.01 2.79 10.82
CA GLN A 140 7.42 1.41 11.02
C GLN A 140 7.83 0.70 9.72
N GLU A 141 8.62 -0.37 9.86
CA GLU A 141 8.94 -1.33 8.79
C GLU A 141 8.32 -2.68 9.12
N ILE A 142 7.64 -3.27 8.15
CA ILE A 142 6.96 -4.57 8.27
C ILE A 142 7.47 -5.58 7.23
N GLN A 143 7.19 -6.85 7.47
CA GLN A 143 7.56 -7.96 6.60
C GLN A 143 6.37 -8.93 6.50
N PRO A 144 6.05 -9.50 5.32
CA PRO A 144 4.90 -10.38 5.13
C PRO A 144 4.88 -11.59 6.07
N TYR A 145 6.00 -12.30 6.21
CA TYR A 145 6.08 -13.49 7.07
C TYR A 145 5.68 -13.24 8.54
N LYS A 146 5.81 -12.00 9.03
CA LYS A 146 5.41 -11.62 10.40
C LYS A 146 3.90 -11.55 10.61
N PHE A 147 3.14 -11.66 9.52
CA PHE A 147 1.68 -11.61 9.50
C PHE A 147 1.07 -12.87 8.89
N ASP A 148 1.90 -13.84 8.56
CA ASP A 148 1.50 -15.05 7.87
C ASP A 148 1.08 -16.13 8.89
N THR A 149 -0.22 -16.31 9.04
CA THR A 149 -0.80 -17.37 9.90
C THR A 149 -1.09 -18.65 9.15
N THR A 150 -1.02 -18.65 7.82
CA THR A 150 -1.44 -19.76 6.96
C THR A 150 -0.28 -20.45 6.26
N GLY A 151 0.91 -19.83 6.25
CA GLY A 151 2.05 -20.26 5.45
C GLY A 151 1.95 -19.84 3.98
N GLU A 152 1.01 -18.97 3.62
CA GLU A 152 0.80 -18.50 2.23
C GLU A 152 1.88 -17.49 1.81
N HIS A 153 2.36 -16.69 2.76
CA HIS A 153 3.26 -15.57 2.54
C HIS A 153 4.51 -15.60 3.43
N PRO A 154 5.28 -16.70 3.47
CA PRO A 154 6.43 -16.87 4.36
C PRO A 154 7.67 -16.12 3.84
N TYR A 155 7.49 -14.98 3.19
CA TYR A 155 8.52 -14.28 2.44
C TYR A 155 8.92 -12.96 3.09
N THR A 156 10.15 -12.54 2.80
CA THR A 156 10.60 -11.16 3.04
C THR A 156 10.25 -10.26 1.86
N LYS A 157 9.61 -9.14 2.16
CA LYS A 157 9.42 -8.01 1.27
C LYS A 157 9.23 -6.79 2.15
N LYS A 158 10.34 -6.12 2.45
CA LYS A 158 10.34 -4.99 3.38
C LYS A 158 9.44 -3.88 2.84
N THR A 159 8.43 -3.56 3.63
CA THR A 159 7.46 -2.49 3.38
C THR A 159 7.53 -1.48 4.51
N ARG A 160 7.38 -0.20 4.20
CA ARG A 160 7.28 0.90 5.17
C ARG A 160 5.87 1.39 5.28
N LEU A 161 5.50 1.78 6.49
CA LEU A 161 4.25 2.46 6.78
C LEU A 161 4.51 3.84 7.36
N TRP A 162 3.80 4.83 6.86
CA TRP A 162 3.69 6.17 7.42
C TRP A 162 2.31 6.29 8.04
N LEU A 163 2.28 6.41 9.36
CA LEU A 163 1.06 6.36 10.16
C LEU A 163 0.77 7.71 10.81
N ILE A 164 -0.45 8.21 10.62
CA ILE A 164 -1.00 9.39 11.30
C ILE A 164 -2.25 8.94 12.04
N GLY A 165 -2.34 9.24 13.34
CA GLY A 165 -3.50 8.89 14.16
C GLY A 165 -3.73 7.38 14.38
N LEU A 166 -2.80 6.52 13.93
CA LEU A 166 -2.88 5.07 14.03
C LEU A 166 -1.77 4.51 14.93
N PRO A 167 -2.05 3.45 15.72
CA PRO A 167 -1.00 2.69 16.38
C PRO A 167 -0.19 1.90 15.34
N ASN A 168 1.05 1.54 15.72
CA ASN A 168 1.86 0.61 14.94
C ASN A 168 1.12 -0.72 14.73
N LEU A 169 1.39 -1.34 13.58
CA LEU A 169 0.77 -2.60 13.19
C LEU A 169 1.55 -3.74 13.85
N VAL A 170 0.88 -4.48 14.71
CA VAL A 170 1.50 -5.53 15.51
C VAL A 170 1.53 -6.83 14.70
N PRO A 171 2.70 -7.48 14.52
CA PRO A 171 2.81 -8.81 13.93
C PRO A 171 1.85 -9.82 14.55
N THR A 172 1.15 -10.61 13.73
CA THR A 172 0.30 -11.72 14.21
C THR A 172 1.12 -12.98 14.46
N THR A 173 2.27 -13.12 13.80
CA THR A 173 3.19 -14.28 13.92
C THR A 173 4.65 -13.81 14.00
N PRO A 174 5.04 -13.05 15.05
CA PRO A 174 6.38 -12.45 15.16
C PRO A 174 7.55 -13.45 15.19
N GLN A 175 7.28 -14.71 15.54
CA GLN A 175 8.25 -15.80 15.68
C GLN A 175 8.56 -16.53 14.37
N GLU A 176 7.76 -16.34 13.32
CA GLU A 176 7.93 -17.06 12.06
C GLU A 176 9.26 -16.70 11.37
N VAL A 177 9.85 -17.68 10.70
CA VAL A 177 11.12 -17.53 9.99
C VAL A 177 10.82 -17.51 8.49
N PRO A 178 11.28 -16.49 7.74
CA PRO A 178 10.99 -16.42 6.32
C PRO A 178 11.76 -17.50 5.53
N VAL A 179 11.12 -18.07 4.52
CA VAL A 179 11.73 -19.04 3.60
C VAL A 179 12.61 -18.37 2.54
N GLY A 180 12.48 -17.06 2.33
CA GLY A 180 13.27 -16.31 1.35
C GLY A 180 12.71 -14.95 0.96
N PRO A 181 13.29 -14.27 -0.04
CA PRO A 181 12.75 -13.03 -0.59
C PRO A 181 11.52 -13.29 -1.49
N TYR A 182 10.55 -12.37 -1.48
CA TYR A 182 9.42 -12.46 -2.40
C TYR A 182 9.79 -12.00 -3.82
N VAL A 183 10.42 -10.83 -3.92
CA VAL A 183 10.75 -10.20 -5.20
C VAL A 183 12.11 -10.66 -5.69
N PRO A 184 12.26 -10.99 -6.99
CA PRO A 184 13.54 -11.45 -7.48
C PRO A 184 14.67 -10.42 -7.41
N SER A 185 15.84 -10.86 -6.96
CA SER A 185 17.04 -10.02 -6.91
C SER A 185 18.11 -10.51 -7.89
N GLY A 186 18.67 -9.59 -8.68
CA GLY A 186 19.75 -9.91 -9.63
C GLY A 186 21.06 -10.37 -8.95
N THR A 187 21.20 -10.10 -7.65
CA THR A 187 22.33 -10.50 -6.81
C THR A 187 22.29 -11.98 -6.42
N GLY A 188 21.15 -12.66 -6.55
CA GLY A 188 20.95 -14.06 -6.19
C GLY A 188 21.15 -15.08 -7.33
N ARG A 189 21.61 -14.68 -8.52
CA ARG A 189 21.67 -15.59 -9.71
C ARG A 189 22.45 -16.89 -9.52
N LYS A 190 23.37 -16.95 -8.54
CA LYS A 190 24.16 -18.16 -8.22
C LYS A 190 23.55 -19.03 -7.12
N ASN A 191 22.55 -18.55 -6.38
CA ASN A 191 21.84 -19.31 -5.36
C ASN A 191 20.32 -19.08 -5.53
N THR A 192 19.64 -20.09 -6.07
CA THR A 192 18.21 -20.07 -6.38
C THR A 192 17.32 -19.83 -5.15
N GLU A 193 17.75 -20.22 -3.95
CA GLU A 193 17.03 -19.96 -2.69
C GLU A 193 16.94 -18.46 -2.37
N LYS A 194 17.91 -17.67 -2.83
CA LYS A 194 17.96 -16.21 -2.66
C LYS A 194 17.39 -15.46 -3.87
N TYR A 195 16.93 -16.19 -4.88
CA TYR A 195 16.51 -15.60 -6.15
C TYR A 195 15.14 -14.95 -6.06
N GLY A 196 14.28 -15.40 -5.13
CA GLY A 196 12.92 -14.90 -4.89
C GLY A 196 11.85 -15.60 -5.72
N VAL A 197 10.62 -15.65 -5.20
CA VAL A 197 9.57 -16.54 -5.73
C VAL A 197 8.65 -15.90 -6.79
N ALA A 198 8.50 -14.58 -6.80
CA ALA A 198 7.59 -13.93 -7.75
C ALA A 198 8.14 -13.98 -9.19
N LYS A 199 7.28 -14.16 -10.19
CA LYS A 199 7.72 -14.17 -11.60
C LYS A 199 8.28 -12.80 -11.99
N ARG A 200 9.33 -12.79 -12.83
CA ARG A 200 9.95 -11.57 -13.37
C ARG A 200 9.29 -11.23 -14.71
N GLY A 201 9.05 -9.95 -14.96
CA GLY A 201 8.38 -9.48 -16.19
C GLY A 201 7.06 -8.77 -15.86
N GLU A 202 6.03 -9.04 -16.66
CA GLU A 202 4.69 -8.43 -16.68
C GLU A 202 3.93 -8.50 -15.35
N ASP A 203 4.41 -9.31 -14.42
CA ASP A 203 3.82 -9.54 -13.10
C ASP A 203 4.02 -8.39 -12.09
N ALA A 204 4.23 -7.15 -12.56
CA ALA A 204 4.34 -5.99 -11.69
C ALA A 204 3.08 -5.79 -10.85
N LYS A 205 1.92 -6.06 -11.45
CA LYS A 205 0.59 -6.02 -10.81
C LYS A 205 0.48 -7.03 -9.66
N GLU A 206 0.83 -8.30 -9.87
CA GLU A 206 0.81 -9.30 -8.78
C GLU A 206 1.83 -8.98 -7.70
N ARG A 207 3.00 -8.44 -8.07
CA ARG A 207 4.01 -8.04 -7.10
C ARG A 207 3.62 -6.79 -6.30
N SER A 208 2.66 -5.99 -6.73
CA SER A 208 2.18 -4.83 -5.95
C SER A 208 1.03 -5.18 -5.01
N LYS A 209 0.38 -6.34 -5.15
CA LYS A 209 -0.71 -6.76 -4.25
C LYS A 209 -0.24 -6.81 -2.79
N THR A 210 -1.04 -6.24 -1.90
CA THR A 210 -0.84 -6.34 -0.45
C THR A 210 -0.94 -7.79 -0.01
N PHE A 211 -0.16 -8.24 0.97
CA PHE A 211 -0.26 -9.63 1.44
C PHE A 211 -1.50 -9.83 2.30
N SER A 212 -2.20 -10.96 2.13
CA SER A 212 -3.47 -11.27 2.80
C SER A 212 -3.38 -11.12 4.32
N GLY A 213 -2.32 -11.67 4.93
CA GLY A 213 -2.06 -11.54 6.37
C GLY A 213 -1.88 -10.10 6.85
N ILE A 214 -1.24 -9.23 6.06
CA ILE A 214 -1.10 -7.80 6.37
C ILE A 214 -2.46 -7.11 6.27
N ALA A 215 -3.21 -7.35 5.18
CA ALA A 215 -4.54 -6.77 4.99
C ALA A 215 -5.50 -7.12 6.13
N ARG A 216 -5.50 -8.39 6.55
CA ARG A 216 -6.27 -8.86 7.71
C ARG A 216 -5.84 -8.18 9.00
N ALA A 217 -4.54 -8.08 9.26
CA ALA A 217 -4.03 -7.40 10.46
C ALA A 217 -4.40 -5.90 10.48
N MET A 218 -4.36 -5.21 9.33
CA MET A 218 -4.81 -3.81 9.22
C MET A 218 -6.29 -3.69 9.59
N ALA A 219 -7.14 -4.55 9.03
CA ALA A 219 -8.57 -4.55 9.33
C ALA A 219 -8.86 -4.90 10.79
N GLU A 220 -8.20 -5.91 11.36
CA GLU A 220 -8.41 -6.33 12.75
C GLU A 220 -7.97 -5.26 13.76
N GLN A 221 -6.80 -4.65 13.55
CA GLN A 221 -6.19 -3.77 14.55
C GLN A 221 -6.62 -2.32 14.41
N TRP A 222 -6.85 -1.85 13.18
CA TRP A 222 -7.29 -0.48 12.95
C TRP A 222 -8.82 -0.37 12.85
N GLY A 223 -9.50 -1.46 12.49
CA GLY A 223 -10.96 -1.58 12.43
C GLY A 223 -11.68 -1.32 13.75
N GLY A 224 -11.08 -1.77 14.86
CA GLY A 224 -11.63 -1.69 16.22
C GLY A 224 -11.28 -0.41 16.98
N LEU A 225 -10.60 0.55 16.37
CA LEU A 225 -10.20 1.78 17.05
C LEU A 225 -11.43 2.68 17.29
N GLU A 226 -11.79 2.88 18.56
CA GLU A 226 -12.86 3.80 18.95
C GLU A 226 -12.63 5.22 18.41
N LYS A 227 -13.72 5.90 18.02
CA LYS A 227 -13.66 7.31 17.64
C LYS A 227 -13.23 8.11 18.86
N LYS A 228 -11.98 8.60 18.87
CA LYS A 228 -11.58 9.64 19.84
C LYS A 228 -12.50 10.84 19.62
N LYS A 229 -13.43 11.07 20.56
CA LYS A 229 -14.21 12.31 20.61
C LYS A 229 -13.21 13.47 20.64
N ARG A 230 -13.17 14.28 19.58
CA ARG A 230 -12.37 15.51 19.56
C ARG A 230 -12.86 16.37 20.73
N ARG A 231 -11.94 16.71 21.64
CA ARG A 231 -12.15 17.74 22.66
C ARG A 231 -12.01 19.10 22.00
#